data_AF-A0A1J5W652-F1
#
_entry.id   AF-A0A1J5W652-F1
#
_cell.length_a   1.000
_cell.length_b   1.000
_cell.length_c   1.000
_cell.angle_alpha   90.00
_cell.angle_beta   90.00
_cell.angle_gamma   90.00
#
_symmetry.space_group_name_H-M   'P 1'
#
loop_
_entity.id
_entity.type
_entity.pdbx_description
1 polymer ?
#
loop_
_entity_poly.entity_id
_entity_poly.type
_entity_poly.pdbx_seq_one_letter_code
_entity_poly.pdbx_strand_id
1 'polypeptide(L)'
;MILGELLHQILSVVVTALDPAALREAAKQAAKNQPEVIPDNMMQASMYATIVMMALLQLGIIVVFFLALRSVQRRGKWILNATRVLQVFSVFFALRMLTLFLMTPAATKVPVALFAVDGAAQIVVGVAGLLGLFYASRKESQDYLRPAEQQQQ
;
A
#
# COMPACT_ATOMS: atom_id res chain seq x y z
N MET A 1 9.82 0.40 -7.36
CA MET A 1 8.80 0.05 -6.34
C MET A 1 8.31 1.27 -5.58
N ILE A 2 9.16 2.00 -4.82
CA ILE A 2 8.71 3.14 -3.98
C ILE A 2 7.98 4.22 -4.78
N LEU A 3 8.54 4.64 -5.92
CA LEU A 3 7.90 5.67 -6.77
C LEU A 3 6.51 5.23 -7.27
N GLY A 4 6.35 3.96 -7.63
CA GLY A 4 5.07 3.41 -8.06
C GLY A 4 4.05 3.36 -6.92
N GLU A 5 4.48 3.01 -5.70
CA GLU A 5 3.60 3.02 -4.53
C GLU A 5 3.21 4.44 -4.11
N LEU A 6 4.13 5.42 -4.21
CA LEU A 6 3.83 6.83 -3.98
C LEU A 6 2.84 7.37 -5.02
N LEU A 7 3.05 7.06 -6.30
CA LEU A 7 2.13 7.44 -7.36
C LEU A 7 0.74 6.85 -7.10
N HIS A 8 0.68 5.56 -6.78
CA HIS A 8 -0.57 4.90 -6.43
C HIS A 8 -1.27 5.55 -5.24
N GLN A 9 -0.53 5.87 -4.18
CA GLN A 9 -1.08 6.54 -3.01
C GLN A 9 -1.66 7.91 -3.36
N ILE A 10 -0.95 8.72 -4.13
CA ILE A 10 -1.42 10.05 -4.56
C ILE A 10 -2.69 9.90 -5.40
N LEU A 11 -2.69 9.01 -6.38
CA LEU A 11 -3.85 8.78 -7.24
C LEU A 11 -5.05 8.26 -6.43
N SER A 12 -4.84 7.34 -5.50
CA SER A 12 -5.89 6.82 -4.62
C SER A 12 -6.54 7.93 -3.78
N VAL A 13 -5.74 8.82 -3.19
CA VAL A 13 -6.24 9.97 -2.41
C VAL A 13 -7.01 10.93 -3.31
N VAL A 14 -6.50 11.25 -4.51
CA VAL A 14 -7.17 12.13 -5.47
C VAL A 14 -8.51 11.54 -5.91
N VAL A 15 -8.55 10.26 -6.29
CA VAL A 15 -9.77 9.56 -6.70
C VAL A 15 -10.81 9.57 -5.58
N THR A 16 -10.37 9.26 -4.35
CA THR A 16 -11.26 9.24 -3.18
C THR A 16 -11.78 10.62 -2.81
N ALA A 17 -10.96 11.68 -2.97
CA ALA A 17 -11.37 13.05 -2.72
C ALA A 17 -12.33 13.58 -3.80
N LEU A 18 -12.15 13.17 -5.06
CA LEU A 18 -13.01 13.55 -6.18
C LEU A 18 -14.37 12.84 -6.15
N ASP A 19 -14.40 11.57 -5.72
CA ASP A 19 -15.62 10.78 -5.63
C ASP A 19 -15.74 10.09 -4.25
N PRO A 20 -16.09 10.82 -3.19
CA PRO A 20 -16.23 10.26 -1.85
C PRO A 20 -17.58 9.54 -1.65
N ALA A 21 -18.29 9.16 -2.72
CA ALA A 21 -19.62 8.55 -2.64
C ALA A 21 -19.64 7.32 -1.72
N ALA A 22 -18.65 6.43 -1.85
CA ALA A 22 -18.52 5.24 -1.00
C ALA A 22 -18.32 5.59 0.49
N LEU A 23 -17.50 6.60 0.80
CA LEU A 23 -17.31 7.10 2.17
C LEU A 23 -18.60 7.71 2.71
N ARG A 24 -19.34 8.44 1.88
CA ARG A 24 -20.61 9.04 2.26
C ARG A 24 -21.68 7.99 2.53
N GLU A 25 -21.74 6.92 1.74
CA GLU A 25 -22.64 5.79 1.99
C GLU A 25 -22.29 5.07 3.29
N ALA A 26 -21.01 4.77 3.52
CA ALA A 26 -20.56 4.18 4.77
C ALA A 26 -20.87 5.06 5.99
N ALA A 27 -20.65 6.38 5.88
CA ALA A 27 -20.99 7.34 6.92
C ALA A 27 -22.51 7.40 7.18
N LYS A 28 -23.34 7.39 6.12
CA LYS A 28 -24.80 7.32 6.25
C LYS A 28 -25.26 6.02 6.91
N GLN A 29 -24.66 4.88 6.57
CA GLN A 29 -24.97 3.60 7.21
C GLN A 29 -24.59 3.63 8.70
N ALA A 30 -23.45 4.20 9.06
CA ALA A 30 -23.04 4.38 10.45
C ALA A 30 -23.96 5.35 11.21
N ALA A 31 -24.40 6.44 10.56
CA ALA A 31 -25.31 7.42 11.14
C ALA A 31 -26.74 6.89 11.33
N LYS A 32 -27.21 5.93 10.53
CA LYS A 32 -28.51 5.26 10.75
C LYS A 32 -28.61 4.57 12.12
N ASN A 33 -27.47 4.24 12.73
CA ASN A 33 -27.42 3.64 14.05
C ASN A 33 -27.29 4.67 15.19
N GLN A 34 -27.30 5.97 14.87
CA GLN A 34 -27.23 7.06 15.86
C GLN A 34 -28.56 7.82 15.94
N PRO A 35 -29.08 8.10 17.15
CA PRO A 35 -30.34 8.81 17.33
C PRO A 35 -30.26 10.32 17.05
N GLU A 36 -29.06 10.90 16.95
CA GLU A 36 -28.85 12.31 16.63
C GLU A 36 -28.52 12.54 15.15
N VAL A 37 -29.15 13.56 14.56
CA VAL A 37 -28.82 14.03 13.20
C VAL A 37 -27.46 14.75 13.26
N ILE A 38 -26.41 14.08 12.78
CA ILE A 38 -25.08 14.69 12.68
C ILE A 38 -25.16 15.88 11.70
N PRO A 39 -24.76 17.09 12.10
CA PRO A 39 -24.81 18.25 11.22
C PRO A 39 -23.86 18.07 10.02
N ASP A 40 -24.29 18.57 8.85
CA ASP A 40 -23.63 18.32 7.55
C ASP A 40 -22.16 18.76 7.51
N ASN A 41 -21.81 19.81 8.26
CA ASN A 41 -20.44 20.30 8.39
C ASN A 41 -19.53 19.31 9.14
N MET A 42 -20.03 18.68 10.22
CA MET A 42 -19.33 17.64 10.95
C MET A 42 -19.19 16.37 10.10
N MET A 43 -20.22 16.02 9.32
CA MET A 43 -20.17 14.87 8.42
C MET A 43 -19.14 15.06 7.30
N GLN A 44 -18.99 16.28 6.74
CA GLN A 44 -17.96 16.56 5.76
C GLN A 44 -16.55 16.58 6.39
N ALA A 45 -16.39 17.20 7.56
CA ALA A 45 -15.11 17.24 8.26
C ALA A 45 -14.60 15.83 8.64
N SER A 46 -15.49 14.97 9.14
CA SER A 46 -15.14 13.59 9.48
C SER A 46 -14.73 12.77 8.25
N MET A 47 -15.43 12.96 7.12
CA MET A 47 -15.11 12.29 5.85
C MET A 47 -13.70 12.67 5.36
N TYR A 48 -13.35 13.96 5.35
CA TYR A 48 -11.99 14.38 4.97
C TYR A 48 -10.94 13.94 5.99
N ALA A 49 -11.26 13.95 7.29
CA ALA A 49 -10.36 13.42 8.32
C ALA A 49 -10.08 11.92 8.10
N THR A 50 -11.07 11.13 7.70
CA THR A 50 -10.88 9.72 7.34
C THR A 50 -9.99 9.56 6.12
N ILE A 51 -10.19 10.37 5.07
CA ILE A 51 -9.33 10.34 3.87
C ILE A 51 -7.87 10.63 4.25
N VAL A 52 -7.64 11.70 5.04
CA VAL A 52 -6.29 12.07 5.50
C VAL A 52 -5.70 10.98 6.40
N MET A 53 -6.47 10.41 7.31
CA MET A 53 -6.00 9.34 8.20
C MET A 53 -5.58 8.10 7.40
N MET A 54 -6.39 7.68 6.42
CA MET A 54 -6.06 6.57 5.53
C MET A 54 -4.79 6.88 4.72
N ALA A 55 -4.66 8.10 4.21
CA ALA A 55 -3.47 8.54 3.49
C ALA A 55 -2.22 8.49 4.38
N LEU A 56 -2.29 8.97 5.62
CA LEU A 56 -1.18 8.93 6.58
C LEU A 56 -0.79 7.50 6.96
N LEU A 57 -1.78 6.62 7.15
CA LEU A 57 -1.52 5.21 7.43
C LEU A 57 -0.78 4.55 6.26
N GLN A 58 -1.24 4.77 5.03
CA GLN A 58 -0.55 4.25 3.84
C GLN A 58 0.86 4.84 3.69
N LEU A 59 1.05 6.12 4.01
CA LEU A 59 2.38 6.74 4.01
C LEU A 59 3.31 6.07 5.04
N GLY A 60 2.79 5.79 6.24
CA GLY A 60 3.53 5.06 7.28
C GLY A 60 4.00 3.69 6.80
N ILE A 61 3.15 2.96 6.07
CA ILE A 61 3.49 1.67 5.46
C ILE A 61 4.66 1.83 4.46
N ILE A 62 4.64 2.86 3.60
CA ILE A 62 5.73 3.15 2.66
C ILE A 62 7.03 3.49 3.39
N VAL A 63 6.97 4.26 4.47
CA VAL A 63 8.14 4.59 5.30
C VAL A 63 8.75 3.32 5.88
N VAL A 64 7.95 2.41 6.43
CA VAL A 64 8.43 1.11 6.94
C VAL A 64 9.08 0.30 5.83
N PHE A 65 8.46 0.24 4.65
CA PHE A 65 9.03 -0.45 3.49
C PHE A 65 10.38 0.16 3.07
N PHE A 66 10.49 1.49 3.00
CA PHE A 66 11.72 2.19 2.69
C PHE A 66 12.83 1.93 3.71
N LEU A 67 12.51 1.94 5.01
CA LEU A 67 13.46 1.63 6.07
C LEU A 67 13.96 0.18 5.99
N ALA A 68 13.07 -0.77 5.71
CA ALA A 68 13.44 -2.17 5.49
C ALA A 68 14.39 -2.31 4.28
N LEU A 69 14.07 -1.67 3.16
CA LEU A 69 14.92 -1.68 1.97
C LEU A 69 16.30 -1.07 2.24
N ARG A 70 16.34 0.09 2.91
CA ARG A 70 17.57 0.78 3.29
C ARG A 70 18.43 -0.06 4.25
N SER A 71 17.81 -0.79 5.16
CA SER A 71 18.50 -1.70 6.10
C SER A 71 19.20 -2.84 5.35
N VAL A 72 18.53 -3.43 4.36
CA VAL A 72 19.12 -4.49 3.52
C VAL A 72 20.25 -3.94 2.64
N GLN A 73 20.05 -2.79 2.00
CA GLN A 73 21.07 -2.16 1.16
C GLN A 73 22.34 -1.80 1.94
N ARG A 74 22.20 -1.33 3.18
CA ARG A 74 23.35 -0.95 4.03
C ARG A 74 23.95 -2.11 4.82
N ARG A 75 23.44 -3.34 4.64
CA ARG A 75 23.82 -4.52 5.43
C ARG A 75 23.84 -4.25 6.94
N GLY A 76 22.80 -3.60 7.45
CA GLY A 76 22.72 -3.26 8.87
C GLY A 76 22.62 -4.49 9.77
N LYS A 77 22.75 -4.29 11.08
CA LYS A 77 22.61 -5.34 12.12
C LYS A 77 21.25 -6.08 12.07
N TRP A 78 20.27 -5.53 11.37
CA TRP A 78 18.89 -6.03 11.27
C TRP A 78 18.55 -6.60 9.88
N ILE A 79 19.56 -6.93 9.07
CA ILE A 79 19.39 -7.36 7.67
C ILE A 79 18.43 -8.55 7.49
N LEU A 80 18.52 -9.57 8.36
CA LEU A 80 17.66 -10.75 8.32
C LEU A 80 16.19 -10.39 8.58
N ASN A 81 15.94 -9.57 9.60
CA ASN A 81 14.58 -9.12 9.93
C ASN A 81 14.02 -8.21 8.83
N ALA A 82 14.84 -7.30 8.30
CA ALA A 82 14.45 -6.43 7.19
C ALA A 82 14.11 -7.23 5.93
N THR A 83 14.84 -8.30 5.64
CA THR A 83 14.55 -9.21 4.51
C THR A 83 13.22 -9.92 4.69
N ARG A 84 12.89 -10.40 5.89
CA ARG A 84 11.56 -10.98 6.19
C ARG A 84 10.43 -9.96 6.00
N VAL A 85 10.63 -8.73 6.49
CA VAL A 85 9.67 -7.64 6.28
C VAL A 85 9.47 -7.38 4.79
N LEU A 86 10.54 -7.33 4.00
CA LEU A 86 10.45 -7.18 2.54
C LEU A 86 9.73 -8.34 1.85
N GLN A 87 9.86 -9.58 2.35
CA GLN A 87 9.10 -10.73 1.84
C GLN A 87 7.60 -10.56 2.09
N VAL A 88 7.19 -10.12 3.28
CA VAL A 88 5.79 -9.82 3.59
C VAL A 88 5.25 -8.74 2.66
N PHE A 89 6.01 -7.66 2.48
CA PHE A 89 5.65 -6.60 1.52
C PHE A 89 5.54 -7.10 0.08
N SER A 90 6.42 -8.02 -0.31
CA SER A 90 6.40 -8.60 -1.66
C SER A 90 5.13 -9.42 -1.91
N VAL A 91 4.73 -10.24 -0.93
CA VAL A 91 3.44 -10.97 -0.98
C VAL A 91 2.27 -9.98 -1.01
N PHE A 92 2.30 -8.94 -0.18
CA PHE A 92 1.28 -7.90 -0.16
C PHE A 92 1.12 -7.23 -1.53
N PHE A 93 2.21 -6.80 -2.17
CA PHE A 93 2.16 -6.18 -3.50
C PHE A 93 1.65 -7.15 -4.58
N ALA A 94 2.02 -8.42 -4.51
CA ALA A 94 1.53 -9.45 -5.43
C ALA A 94 0.02 -9.67 -5.28
N LEU A 95 -0.46 -9.86 -4.05
CA LEU A 95 -1.89 -10.01 -3.78
C LEU A 95 -2.67 -8.76 -4.19
N ARG A 96 -2.17 -7.57 -3.87
CA ARG A 96 -2.79 -6.30 -4.25
C ARG A 96 -2.94 -6.18 -5.76
N MET A 97 -1.88 -6.46 -6.51
CA MET A 97 -1.95 -6.52 -7.98
C MET A 97 -3.03 -7.50 -8.46
N LEU A 98 -3.15 -8.70 -7.87
CA LEU A 98 -4.19 -9.66 -8.26
C LEU A 98 -5.60 -9.10 -8.01
N THR A 99 -5.82 -8.36 -6.92
CA THR A 99 -7.13 -7.76 -6.63
C THR A 99 -7.57 -6.71 -7.65
N LEU A 100 -6.65 -6.10 -8.40
CA LEU A 100 -7.02 -5.18 -9.49
C LEU A 100 -7.91 -5.84 -10.54
N PHE A 101 -7.70 -7.13 -10.80
CA PHE A 101 -8.49 -7.89 -11.77
C PHE A 101 -9.83 -8.35 -11.20
N LEU A 102 -10.04 -8.21 -9.88
CA LEU A 102 -11.27 -8.58 -9.18
C LEU A 102 -12.16 -7.36 -8.88
N MET A 103 -11.62 -6.15 -8.98
CA MET A 103 -12.35 -4.92 -8.72
C MET A 103 -12.93 -4.32 -10.01
N THR A 104 -14.18 -3.89 -9.96
CA THR A 104 -14.78 -3.05 -11.00
C THR A 104 -14.73 -1.59 -10.57
N PRO A 105 -14.31 -0.65 -11.45
CA PRO A 105 -14.31 0.77 -11.12
C PRO A 105 -15.74 1.25 -10.88
N ALA A 106 -16.05 1.64 -9.63
CA ALA A 106 -17.37 2.17 -9.26
C ALA A 106 -17.47 3.70 -9.43
N ALA A 107 -16.35 4.39 -9.64
CA ALA A 107 -16.30 5.84 -9.71
C ALA A 107 -16.87 6.34 -11.05
N THR A 108 -17.86 7.23 -10.97
CA THR A 108 -18.55 7.76 -12.17
C THR A 108 -17.94 9.08 -12.64
N LYS A 109 -17.18 9.76 -11.78
CA LYS A 109 -16.63 11.10 -12.03
C LYS A 109 -15.14 11.11 -12.33
N VAL A 110 -14.47 9.95 -12.30
CA VAL A 110 -13.02 9.83 -12.43
C VAL A 110 -12.66 9.33 -13.83
N PRO A 111 -11.77 10.03 -14.57
CA PRO A 111 -11.34 9.60 -15.89
C PRO A 111 -10.75 8.18 -15.92
N VAL A 112 -11.17 7.35 -16.88
CA VAL A 112 -10.67 5.98 -17.08
C VAL A 112 -9.14 5.94 -17.24
N ALA A 113 -8.56 6.96 -17.86
CA ALA A 113 -7.11 7.08 -18.02
C ALA A 113 -6.35 7.07 -16.68
N LEU A 114 -6.91 7.64 -15.60
CA LEU A 114 -6.28 7.62 -14.28
C LEU A 114 -6.24 6.20 -13.71
N PHE A 115 -7.32 5.44 -13.86
CA PHE A 115 -7.36 4.03 -13.46
C PHE A 115 -6.40 3.17 -14.28
N ALA A 116 -6.26 3.43 -15.57
CA ALA A 116 -5.34 2.70 -16.44
C ALA A 116 -3.87 2.95 -16.05
N VAL A 117 -3.50 4.21 -15.81
CA VAL A 117 -2.15 4.59 -15.37
C VAL A 117 -1.83 4.01 -14.00
N ASP A 118 -2.77 4.13 -13.05
CA ASP A 118 -2.62 3.59 -11.70
C ASP A 118 -2.48 2.07 -11.72
N GLY A 119 -3.38 1.37 -12.43
CA GLY A 119 -3.35 -0.07 -12.58
C GLY A 119 -2.06 -0.57 -13.23
N ALA A 120 -1.58 0.11 -14.29
CA ALA A 120 -0.30 -0.24 -14.92
C ALA A 120 0.87 -0.07 -13.95
N ALA A 121 0.93 1.01 -13.19
CA ALA A 121 1.95 1.22 -12.17
C ALA A 121 1.92 0.14 -11.09
N GLN A 122 0.72 -0.21 -10.61
CA GLN A 122 0.54 -1.27 -9.62
C GLN A 122 0.94 -2.65 -10.14
N ILE A 123 0.68 -2.97 -11.42
CA ILE A 123 1.15 -4.23 -12.04
C ILE A 123 2.68 -4.29 -12.03
N VAL A 124 3.35 -3.21 -12.45
CA VAL A 124 4.82 -3.13 -12.43
C VAL A 124 5.36 -3.32 -11.01
N VAL A 125 4.74 -2.68 -10.01
CA VAL A 125 5.10 -2.85 -8.60
C VAL A 125 4.83 -4.28 -8.12
N GLY A 126 3.69 -4.88 -8.46
CA GLY A 126 3.35 -6.25 -8.09
C GLY A 126 4.33 -7.28 -8.65
N VAL A 127 4.69 -7.15 -9.93
CA VAL A 127 5.72 -8.00 -10.57
C VAL A 127 7.08 -7.81 -9.91
N ALA A 128 7.48 -6.57 -9.61
CA ALA A 128 8.72 -6.32 -8.87
C ALA A 128 8.70 -6.95 -7.47
N GLY A 129 7.54 -6.95 -6.79
CA GLY A 129 7.33 -7.66 -5.53
C GLY A 129 7.53 -9.17 -5.69
N LEU A 130 6.90 -9.80 -6.68
CA LEU A 130 7.08 -11.23 -6.96
C LEU A 130 8.54 -11.61 -7.22
N LEU A 131 9.25 -10.80 -8.02
CA LEU A 131 10.69 -10.99 -8.24
C LEU A 131 11.48 -10.84 -6.94
N GLY A 132 11.16 -9.82 -6.13
CA GLY A 132 11.77 -9.61 -4.82
C GLY A 132 11.59 -10.81 -3.89
N LEU A 133 10.39 -11.37 -3.82
CA LEU A 133 10.10 -12.59 -3.05
C LEU A 133 10.89 -13.79 -3.58
N PHE A 134 10.89 -13.99 -4.90
CA PHE A 134 11.57 -15.11 -5.54
C PHE A 134 13.07 -15.09 -5.24
N TYR A 135 13.73 -13.95 -5.44
CA TYR A 135 15.16 -13.81 -5.15
C TYR A 135 15.46 -13.87 -3.66
N ALA A 136 14.62 -13.31 -2.78
CA ALA A 136 14.82 -13.39 -1.33
C ALA A 136 14.62 -14.81 -0.76
N SER A 137 13.92 -15.68 -1.49
CA SER A 137 13.66 -17.06 -1.08
C SER A 137 14.74 -18.05 -1.55
N ARG A 138 15.66 -17.61 -2.44
CA ARG A 138 16.80 -18.42 -2.88
C ARG A 138 17.84 -18.55 -1.76
N LYS A 139 18.31 -19.77 -1.52
CA LYS A 139 19.36 -20.08 -0.54
C LYS A 139 20.62 -19.25 -0.79
N GLU A 140 21.04 -19.13 -2.06
CA GLU A 140 22.18 -18.31 -2.49
C GLU A 140 22.08 -16.86 -2.00
N SER A 141 20.91 -16.24 -2.14
CA SER A 141 20.67 -14.87 -1.67
C SER A 141 20.70 -14.78 -0.14
N GLN A 142 20.18 -15.79 0.56
CA GLN A 142 20.18 -15.81 2.02
C GLN A 142 21.58 -16.00 2.59
N ASP A 143 22.38 -16.87 1.98
CA ASP A 143 23.76 -17.12 2.39
C ASP A 143 24.66 -15.90 2.14
N TYR A 144 24.39 -15.11 1.09
CA TYR A 144 25.06 -13.83 0.84
C TYR A 144 24.73 -12.74 1.88
N LEU A 145 23.57 -12.84 2.53
CA LEU A 145 23.09 -11.90 3.54
C LEU A 145 23.45 -12.32 4.98
N ARG A 146 23.95 -13.55 5.18
CA ARG A 146 24.42 -14.04 6.48
C ARG A 146 25.73 -13.35 6.89
N PRO A 147 25.86 -12.87 8.14
CA PRO A 147 27.14 -12.42 8.68
C PRO A 147 28.18 -13.56 8.66
N ALA A 148 29.45 -13.23 8.44
CA ALA A 148 30.54 -14.20 8.32
C ALA A 148 30.65 -15.18 9.52
N GLU A 149 30.25 -14.74 10.72
CA GLU A 149 30.23 -15.57 11.94
C GLU A 149 29.22 -16.73 11.89
N GLN A 150 28.18 -16.65 11.06
CA GLN A 150 27.15 -17.69 10.91
C GLN A 150 27.38 -18.60 9.69
N GLN A 151 28.42 -18.35 8.89
CA GLN A 151 28.78 -19.18 7.72
C GLN A 151 29.71 -20.35 8.09
N GLN A 152 30.20 -20.40 9.33
CA GLN A 152 31.13 -21.43 9.85
C GLN A 152 30.47 -22.47 10.76
N GLN A 153 29.14 -22.42 10.94
CA GLN A 153 28.34 -23.44 11.64
C GLN A 153 27.50 -24.23 10.63
#